data_AF-A0A2T3J7J5-F1
#
_entry.id   AF-A0A2T3J7J5-F1
#
_cell.length_a   1.000
_cell.length_b   1.000
_cell.length_c   1.000
_cell.angle_alpha   90.00
_cell.angle_beta   90.00
_cell.angle_gamma   90.00
#
_symmetry.space_group_name_H-M   'P 1'
#
loop_
_entity.id
_entity.type
_entity.pdbx_description
1 polymer ?
#
loop_
_entity_poly.entity_id
_entity_poly.type
_entity_poly.pdbx_seq_one_letter_code
_entity_poly.pdbx_strand_id
1 'polypeptide(L)'
;MNIIKYMLFGLLTFSCSISWAEDLPNPDEENIANFHLLDETCAGQCHEGEEPSEDLEFEYRSCVECHDTLANLDGRQHNIKHQDSEQMECVECHLPHEESDPKEMCTDCHEEEDEELEGFYSMQLERYLNLYSDSPKFVHPLINGAR
;
A
#
# COMPACT_ATOMS: atom_id res chain seq x y z
N MET A 1 42.45 -50.16 -15.72
CA MET A 1 41.48 -49.52 -16.63
C MET A 1 40.38 -48.92 -15.76
N ASN A 2 40.50 -47.63 -15.47
CA ASN A 2 39.79 -46.87 -14.42
C ASN A 2 38.37 -46.44 -14.86
N ILE A 3 37.45 -47.38 -15.04
CA ILE A 3 36.07 -47.03 -15.43
C ILE A 3 35.14 -46.93 -14.21
N ILE A 4 35.52 -47.54 -13.08
CA ILE A 4 34.67 -47.60 -11.87
C ILE A 4 34.76 -46.32 -11.02
N LYS A 5 35.84 -45.53 -11.13
CA LYS A 5 35.98 -44.27 -10.37
C LYS A 5 35.06 -43.13 -10.84
N TYR A 6 34.51 -43.22 -12.06
CA TYR A 6 33.68 -42.17 -12.63
C TYR A 6 32.17 -42.36 -12.39
N MET A 7 31.75 -43.50 -11.83
CA MET A 7 30.34 -43.74 -11.47
C MET A 7 29.95 -43.16 -10.09
N LEU A 8 30.93 -42.68 -9.32
CA LEU A 8 30.70 -42.05 -8.01
C LEU A 8 30.67 -40.51 -8.06
N PHE A 9 30.86 -39.92 -9.24
CA PHE A 9 30.83 -38.47 -9.43
C PHE A 9 29.57 -37.97 -10.18
N GLY A 10 28.69 -38.89 -10.58
CA GLY A 10 27.51 -38.61 -11.42
C GLY A 10 26.17 -38.56 -10.68
N LEU A 11 26.17 -38.49 -9.35
CA LEU A 11 24.94 -38.55 -8.55
C LEU A 11 24.89 -37.51 -7.42
N LEU A 12 25.57 -36.38 -7.63
CA LEU A 12 25.53 -35.23 -6.71
C LEU A 12 25.19 -33.91 -7.43
N THR A 13 24.50 -34.02 -8.55
CA THR A 13 23.87 -32.90 -9.25
C THR A 13 22.43 -33.29 -9.43
N PHE A 14 21.50 -32.38 -9.14
CA PHE A 14 20.06 -32.50 -9.41
C PHE A 14 19.15 -32.86 -8.22
N SER A 15 19.33 -32.17 -7.10
CA SER A 15 18.19 -31.82 -6.24
C SER A 15 18.36 -30.43 -5.62
N CYS A 16 19.00 -29.52 -6.36
CA CYS A 16 18.78 -28.11 -6.10
C CYS A 16 17.49 -27.81 -6.85
N SER A 17 16.37 -27.81 -6.12
CA SER A 17 15.13 -27.26 -6.63
C SER A 17 15.47 -25.86 -7.12
N ILE A 18 15.51 -25.68 -8.43
CA ILE A 18 15.63 -24.37 -9.04
C ILE A 18 14.26 -23.75 -8.78
N SER A 19 14.13 -23.08 -7.64
CA SER A 19 13.02 -22.16 -7.42
C SER A 19 13.28 -20.98 -8.34
N TRP A 20 12.43 -20.82 -9.34
CA TRP A 20 12.47 -19.66 -10.22
C TRP A 20 11.88 -18.49 -9.44
N ALA A 21 12.42 -17.28 -9.64
CA ALA A 21 11.94 -16.08 -8.95
C ALA A 21 10.46 -15.78 -9.24
N GLU A 22 9.89 -16.39 -10.28
CA GLU A 22 8.48 -16.28 -10.70
C GLU A 22 7.48 -17.05 -9.80
N ASP A 23 7.95 -17.78 -8.77
CA ASP A 23 7.11 -18.59 -7.88
C ASP A 23 7.28 -18.20 -6.39
N LEU A 24 7.85 -17.03 -6.07
CA LEU A 24 7.84 -16.54 -4.69
C LEU A 24 6.48 -15.88 -4.46
N PRO A 25 5.54 -16.51 -3.72
CA PRO A 25 4.25 -15.90 -3.49
C PRO A 25 4.49 -14.56 -2.80
N ASN A 26 4.10 -13.47 -3.47
CA ASN A 26 3.83 -12.20 -2.81
C ASN A 26 3.01 -12.54 -1.56
N PRO A 27 3.43 -12.15 -0.34
CA PRO A 27 2.70 -12.52 0.87
C PRO A 27 1.21 -12.16 0.69
N ASP A 28 0.32 -13.10 1.02
CA ASP A 28 -1.14 -12.97 0.82
C ASP A 28 -1.79 -11.89 1.73
N GLU A 29 -1.01 -10.94 2.24
CA GLU A 29 -1.45 -9.90 3.16
C GLU A 29 -1.96 -8.67 2.38
N GLU A 30 -3.10 -8.13 2.80
CA GLU A 30 -3.73 -6.96 2.19
C GLU A 30 -3.13 -5.64 2.74
N ASN A 31 -1.84 -5.40 2.47
CA ASN A 31 -1.13 -4.18 2.88
C ASN A 31 -0.59 -3.39 1.68
N ILE A 32 -0.24 -2.11 1.91
CA ILE A 32 0.17 -1.19 0.83
C ILE A 32 1.43 -1.70 0.12
N ALA A 33 2.39 -2.26 0.85
CA ALA A 33 3.62 -2.80 0.28
C ALA A 33 3.30 -3.88 -0.76
N ASN A 34 2.39 -4.81 -0.44
CA ASN A 34 2.00 -5.88 -1.35
C ASN A 34 1.19 -5.39 -2.54
N PHE A 35 0.40 -4.31 -2.38
CA PHE A 35 -0.25 -3.64 -3.52
C PHE A 35 0.75 -2.97 -4.48
N HIS A 36 1.93 -2.58 -3.97
CA HIS A 36 2.98 -1.96 -4.77
C HIS A 36 4.03 -2.96 -5.28
N LEU A 37 3.99 -4.23 -4.88
CA LEU A 37 4.87 -5.26 -5.43
C LEU A 37 4.47 -5.64 -6.86
N LEU A 38 4.94 -4.86 -7.85
CA LEU A 38 4.70 -5.14 -9.27
C LEU A 38 5.48 -6.36 -9.78
N ASP A 39 6.71 -6.53 -9.27
CA ASP A 39 7.70 -7.52 -9.76
C ASP A 39 8.04 -8.59 -8.70
N GLU A 40 7.23 -8.70 -7.63
CA GLU A 40 7.45 -9.60 -6.48
C GLU A 40 8.78 -9.38 -5.73
N THR A 41 9.49 -8.27 -5.98
CA THR A 41 10.72 -7.90 -5.25
C THR A 41 10.52 -6.66 -4.40
N CYS A 42 11.05 -6.69 -3.17
CA CYS A 42 11.08 -5.51 -2.28
C CYS A 42 12.01 -4.40 -2.80
N ALA A 43 13.02 -4.77 -3.60
CA ALA A 43 14.03 -3.88 -4.11
C ALA A 43 13.59 -3.07 -5.34
N GLY A 44 14.18 -1.89 -5.48
CA GLY A 44 14.06 -1.00 -6.63
C GLY A 44 12.90 -0.01 -6.55
N GLN A 45 11.71 -0.45 -6.15
CA GLN A 45 10.54 0.43 -6.12
C GLN A 45 10.45 1.25 -4.84
N CYS A 46 10.56 0.60 -3.68
CA CYS A 46 10.44 1.27 -2.38
C CYS A 46 11.73 1.21 -1.57
N HIS A 47 12.52 0.15 -1.73
CA HIS A 47 13.81 -0.03 -1.06
C HIS A 47 14.96 -0.06 -2.08
N GLU A 48 16.14 0.44 -1.73
CA GLU A 48 17.30 0.37 -2.64
C GLU A 48 17.74 -1.10 -2.86
N GLY A 49 17.62 -1.91 -1.80
CA GLY A 49 17.81 -3.37 -1.79
C GLY A 49 16.58 -4.09 -1.25
N GLU A 50 16.75 -5.26 -0.64
CA GLU A 50 15.63 -5.99 0.01
C GLU A 50 15.36 -5.54 1.45
N GLU A 51 16.06 -4.52 1.92
CA GLU A 51 15.95 -3.96 3.27
C GLU A 51 15.70 -2.45 3.22
N PRO A 52 15.02 -1.87 4.22
CA PRO A 52 14.81 -0.44 4.31
C PRO A 52 16.13 0.31 4.50
N SER A 53 16.15 1.56 4.04
CA SER A 53 17.26 2.47 4.37
C SER A 53 17.30 2.78 5.87
N GLU A 54 18.47 3.19 6.37
CA GLU A 54 18.65 3.48 7.81
C GLU A 54 17.83 4.68 8.29
N ASP A 55 17.50 5.60 7.39
CA ASP A 55 16.86 6.89 7.68
C ASP A 55 15.51 7.09 6.98
N LEU A 56 15.06 6.11 6.18
CA LEU A 56 13.83 6.13 5.38
C LEU A 56 13.79 7.20 4.27
N GLU A 57 14.89 7.92 4.01
CA GLU A 57 14.93 8.96 2.99
C GLU A 57 14.71 8.38 1.58
N PHE A 58 15.22 7.18 1.33
CA PHE A 58 15.02 6.48 0.06
C PHE A 58 13.54 6.12 -0.15
N GLU A 59 12.89 5.57 0.87
CA GLU A 59 11.50 5.13 0.86
C GLU A 59 10.57 6.34 0.64
N TYR A 60 10.76 7.43 1.41
CA TYR A 60 9.98 8.65 1.25
C TYR A 60 10.09 9.22 -0.18
N ARG A 61 11.32 9.32 -0.70
CA ARG A 61 11.55 9.82 -2.07
C ARG A 61 10.88 8.93 -3.12
N SER A 62 10.84 7.62 -2.90
CA SER A 62 10.21 6.66 -3.81
C SER A 62 8.69 6.87 -3.88
N CYS A 63 8.04 7.17 -2.74
CA CYS A 63 6.64 7.57 -2.72
C CYS A 63 6.41 8.84 -3.55
N VAL A 64 7.21 9.87 -3.29
CA VAL A 64 7.09 11.20 -3.91
C VAL A 64 7.36 11.17 -5.42
N GLU A 65 8.25 10.29 -5.89
CA GLU A 65 8.56 10.17 -7.32
C GLU A 65 7.33 9.78 -8.16
N CYS A 66 6.42 8.97 -7.59
CA CYS A 66 5.17 8.55 -8.26
C CYS A 66 3.95 9.36 -7.83
N HIS A 67 3.85 9.74 -6.56
CA HIS A 67 2.66 10.35 -5.97
C HIS A 67 2.76 11.86 -5.72
N ASP A 68 3.92 12.47 -5.96
CA ASP A 68 4.21 13.87 -5.60
C ASP A 68 4.32 14.08 -4.08
N THR A 69 4.67 15.30 -3.69
CA THR A 69 4.77 15.76 -2.30
C THR A 69 3.38 16.02 -1.70
N LEU A 70 3.27 16.02 -0.36
CA LEU A 70 2.03 16.35 0.35
C LEU A 70 1.43 17.68 -0.13
N ALA A 71 2.28 18.67 -0.42
CA ALA A 71 1.89 19.96 -0.97
C ALA A 71 0.99 19.92 -2.22
N ASN A 72 1.14 18.88 -3.04
CA ASN A 72 0.50 18.73 -4.34
C ASN A 72 -0.59 17.65 -4.33
N LEU A 73 -0.77 16.94 -3.23
CA LEU A 73 -1.79 15.92 -3.08
C LEU A 73 -3.13 16.53 -2.66
N ASP A 74 -4.20 15.97 -3.21
CA ASP A 74 -5.56 16.38 -2.87
C ASP A 74 -5.96 15.92 -1.45
N GLY A 75 -6.92 16.63 -0.87
CA GLY A 75 -7.52 16.29 0.43
C GLY A 75 -6.91 17.07 1.59
N ARG A 76 -7.75 17.35 2.60
CA ARG A 76 -7.31 18.08 3.79
C ARG A 76 -6.33 17.26 4.66
N GLN A 77 -6.29 15.96 4.46
CA GLN A 77 -5.41 15.03 5.15
C GLN A 77 -3.94 15.24 4.76
N HIS A 78 -3.68 15.58 3.50
CA HIS A 78 -2.34 15.91 3.00
C HIS A 78 -2.04 17.42 3.12
N ASN A 79 -2.61 18.09 4.13
CA ASN A 79 -2.41 19.52 4.32
C ASN A 79 -0.92 19.88 4.31
N ILE A 80 -0.55 20.95 3.60
CA ILE A 80 0.82 21.49 3.55
C ILE A 80 1.42 21.69 4.95
N LYS A 81 0.61 21.94 5.98
CA LYS A 81 1.07 22.06 7.37
C LYS A 81 1.81 20.81 7.87
N HIS A 82 1.36 19.60 7.51
CA HIS A 82 2.04 18.35 7.88
C HIS A 82 3.44 18.29 7.27
N GLN A 83 3.62 18.83 6.07
CA GLN A 83 4.93 18.93 5.43
C GLN A 83 5.79 20.06 6.01
N ASP A 84 5.27 21.29 6.05
CA ASP A 84 6.06 22.48 6.35
C ASP A 84 6.37 22.66 7.84
N SER A 85 5.46 22.24 8.73
CA SER A 85 5.58 22.47 10.18
C SER A 85 6.17 21.26 10.88
N GLU A 86 5.69 20.07 10.50
CA GLU A 86 6.00 18.82 11.18
C GLU A 86 7.00 17.96 10.41
N GLN A 87 7.30 18.30 9.14
CA GLN A 87 8.19 17.53 8.26
C GLN A 87 7.76 16.05 8.18
N MET A 88 6.46 15.79 8.21
CA MET A 88 5.93 14.43 8.16
C MET A 88 6.15 13.82 6.79
N GLU A 89 6.49 12.54 6.81
CA GLU A 89 6.62 11.71 5.63
C GLU A 89 5.36 10.85 5.43
N CYS A 90 5.25 10.23 4.26
CA CYS A 90 4.08 9.42 3.91
C CYS A 90 3.84 8.28 4.92
N VAL A 91 4.93 7.69 5.41
CA VAL A 91 4.91 6.52 6.31
C VAL A 91 4.53 6.85 7.76
N GLU A 92 4.43 8.14 8.12
CA GLU A 92 3.90 8.57 9.42
C GLU A 92 2.41 8.28 9.55
N CYS A 93 1.70 8.12 8.44
CA CYS A 93 0.28 7.75 8.42
C CYS A 93 0.00 6.47 7.62
N HIS A 94 0.74 6.22 6.55
CA HIS A 94 0.58 5.04 5.71
C HIS A 94 1.61 3.97 6.08
N LEU A 95 1.25 3.03 6.95
CA LEU A 95 2.13 1.95 7.40
C LEU A 95 2.19 0.84 6.33
N PRO A 96 3.24 0.76 5.48
CA PRO A 96 3.08 0.01 4.23
C PRO A 96 3.04 -1.50 4.43
N HIS A 97 3.67 -2.00 5.50
CA HIS A 97 3.72 -3.41 5.85
C HIS A 97 2.63 -3.84 6.84
N GLU A 98 1.68 -2.96 7.14
CA GLU A 98 0.59 -3.25 8.07
C GLU A 98 -0.77 -3.07 7.38
N GLU A 99 -1.72 -3.94 7.71
CA GLU A 99 -3.12 -3.73 7.36
C GLU A 99 -3.70 -2.68 8.32
N SER A 100 -3.65 -1.41 7.92
CA SER A 100 -4.07 -0.26 8.74
C SER A 100 -4.91 0.74 7.93
N ASP A 101 -5.87 1.41 8.59
CA ASP A 101 -6.54 2.59 8.03
C ASP A 101 -5.78 3.85 8.49
N PRO A 102 -5.13 4.61 7.58
CA PRO A 102 -4.31 5.79 7.92
C PRO A 102 -5.04 6.84 8.77
N LYS A 103 -6.37 6.82 8.77
CA LYS A 103 -7.22 7.68 9.60
C LYS A 103 -7.03 7.48 11.08
N GLU A 104 -6.73 6.25 11.49
CA GLU A 104 -6.52 5.92 12.89
C GLU A 104 -5.30 6.68 13.44
N MET A 105 -4.34 7.04 12.57
CA MET A 105 -3.16 7.81 12.95
C MET A 105 -3.47 9.29 13.19
N CYS A 106 -4.62 9.80 12.70
CA CYS A 106 -5.00 11.19 12.95
C CYS A 106 -5.14 11.47 14.45
N THR A 107 -5.69 10.52 15.21
CA THR A 107 -5.95 10.68 16.65
C THR A 107 -4.70 10.58 17.52
N ASP A 108 -3.56 10.19 16.94
CA ASP A 108 -2.30 10.20 17.66
C ASP A 108 -1.79 11.63 17.90
N CYS A 109 -2.22 12.58 17.05
CA CYS A 109 -1.85 13.99 17.14
C CYS A 109 -3.06 14.94 17.32
N HIS A 110 -4.25 14.58 16.82
CA HIS A 110 -5.46 15.39 16.89
C HIS A 110 -6.45 14.84 17.91
N GLU A 111 -7.15 15.73 18.61
CA GLU A 111 -8.29 15.33 19.45
C GLU A 111 -9.50 14.96 18.56
N GLU A 112 -10.28 13.96 18.95
CA GLU A 112 -11.45 13.48 18.15
C GLU A 112 -12.48 14.59 17.84
N GLU A 113 -12.49 15.64 18.67
CA GLU A 113 -13.40 16.79 18.61
C GLU A 113 -12.83 17.95 17.75
N ASP A 114 -11.67 17.76 17.11
CA ASP A 114 -11.04 18.76 16.26
C ASP A 114 -11.88 19.03 15.00
N GLU A 115 -12.15 20.31 14.73
CA GLU A 115 -12.89 20.79 13.56
C GLU A 115 -12.25 20.30 12.25
N GLU A 116 -10.93 20.11 12.25
CA GLU A 116 -10.18 19.60 11.10
C GLU A 116 -10.59 18.16 10.74
N LEU A 117 -11.01 17.35 11.72
CA LEU A 117 -11.48 15.96 11.55
C LEU A 117 -12.96 15.85 11.18
N GLU A 118 -13.78 16.89 11.35
CA GLU A 118 -15.22 16.83 11.06
C GLU A 118 -15.53 16.48 9.59
N GLY A 119 -14.68 16.92 8.66
CA GLY A 119 -14.82 16.61 7.23
C GLY A 119 -14.46 15.17 6.86
N PHE A 120 -13.86 14.42 7.79
CA PHE A 120 -13.47 13.04 7.56
C PHE A 120 -14.70 12.12 7.48
N TYR A 121 -15.61 12.27 8.44
CA TYR A 121 -16.80 11.43 8.57
C TYR A 121 -17.83 11.67 7.46
N SER A 122 -17.88 12.87 6.90
CA SER A 122 -18.82 13.22 5.81
C SER A 122 -18.47 12.54 4.49
N MET A 123 -17.17 12.48 4.11
CA MET A 123 -16.76 11.79 2.88
C MET A 123 -16.99 10.27 2.94
N GLN A 124 -16.80 9.66 4.12
CA GLN A 124 -17.11 8.24 4.32
C GLN A 124 -18.61 7.97 4.22
N LEU A 125 -19.45 8.89 4.74
CA LEU A 125 -20.89 8.81 4.59
C LEU A 125 -21.30 8.94 3.12
N GLU A 126 -20.73 9.87 2.36
CA GLU A 126 -20.99 10.03 0.93
C GLU A 126 -20.59 8.79 0.12
N ARG A 127 -19.39 8.24 0.36
CA ARG A 127 -18.96 6.98 -0.27
C ARG A 127 -19.91 5.82 0.08
N TYR A 128 -20.31 5.71 1.34
CA TYR A 128 -21.27 4.69 1.79
C TYR A 128 -22.64 4.87 1.12
N LEU A 129 -23.15 6.10 1.05
CA LEU A 129 -24.42 6.42 0.40
C LEU A 129 -24.38 6.14 -1.10
N ASN A 130 -23.28 6.46 -1.78
CA ASN A 130 -23.09 6.19 -3.21
C ASN A 130 -22.99 4.69 -3.51
N LEU A 131 -22.26 3.92 -2.69
CA LEU A 131 -22.23 2.46 -2.78
C LEU A 131 -23.62 1.83 -2.55
N TYR A 132 -24.45 2.46 -1.71
CA TYR A 132 -25.81 2.01 -1.45
C TYR A 132 -26.80 2.39 -2.56
N SER A 133 -26.67 3.59 -3.15
CA SER A 133 -27.52 4.06 -4.25
C SER A 133 -27.33 3.26 -5.54
N ASP A 134 -26.12 2.77 -5.78
CA ASP A 134 -25.78 1.97 -6.97
C ASP A 134 -26.09 0.48 -6.79
N SER A 135 -26.63 0.08 -5.63
CA SER A 135 -27.01 -1.31 -5.38
C SER A 135 -28.31 -1.68 -6.13
N PRO A 136 -28.41 -2.86 -6.79
CA PRO A 136 -29.58 -3.25 -7.60
C PRO A 136 -30.90 -3.39 -6.82
N LYS A 137 -30.86 -3.26 -5.49
CA LYS A 137 -32.01 -3.44 -4.61
C LYS A 137 -32.93 -2.22 -4.54
N PHE A 138 -32.53 -1.08 -5.12
CA PHE A 138 -33.29 0.16 -5.07
C PHE A 138 -33.57 0.75 -6.47
N VAL A 139 -34.18 -0.04 -7.36
CA VAL A 139 -34.98 0.57 -8.44
C VAL A 139 -36.23 1.15 -7.79
N HIS A 140 -36.16 2.40 -7.34
CA HIS A 140 -37.35 3.14 -6.94
C HIS A 140 -38.31 3.14 -8.14
N PRO A 141 -39.59 2.77 -8.00
CA PRO A 141 -40.52 2.91 -9.09
C PRO A 141 -40.57 4.39 -9.45
N LEU A 142 -40.11 4.72 -10.66
CA LEU A 142 -40.29 6.03 -11.25
C LEU A 142 -41.78 6.36 -11.10
N ILE A 143 -42.06 7.39 -10.29
CA ILE A 143 -43.36 8.05 -10.25
C ILE A 143 -43.56 8.63 -11.64
N ASN A 144 -44.20 7.82 -12.49
CA ASN A 144 -44.67 8.23 -13.79
C ASN A 144 -45.56 9.45 -13.62
N GLY A 145 -45.26 10.48 -14.41
CA GLY A 145 -46.06 11.67 -14.52
C GLY A 145 -47.53 11.33 -14.75
N ALA A 146 -48.38 12.02 -14.02
CA ALA A 146 -49.80 12.10 -14.30
C ALA A 146 -50.22 13.57 -14.22
N ARG A 147 -50.22 14.18 -15.41
CA ARG A 147 -51.14 15.21 -15.91
C ARG A 147 -51.23 16.56 -15.20
#